data_AF-A0A5B1CI35-F1
#
_entry.id   AF-A0A5B1CI35-F1
#
_cell.length_a   1.000
_cell.length_b   1.000
_cell.length_c   1.000
_cell.angle_alpha   90.00
_cell.angle_beta   90.00
_cell.angle_gamma   90.00
#
_symmetry.space_group_name_H-M   'P 1'
#
loop_
_entity.id
_entity.type
_entity.pdbx_description
1 polymer ?
#
loop_
_entity_poly.entity_id
_entity_poly.type
_entity_poly.pdbx_seq_one_letter_code
_entity_poly.pdbx_strand_id
1 'polypeptide(L)'
;MKNMIFGCIAALMMMNSAKAEVVFSESFDDATGFTTSTPFFADNFGDFFGLAEVTDGFGANVATPGGVKEYTGFTGGFLTGMDLDGEGATLPVTVDWTGIDISGRPALSFAGDFAEFFDTPGDIDADDSLFVEAQIDGGGYSTILEFTPGLFDNNTFNGFFTNGNLSLGSEAQRFTAPITGTGNLLDLRLTVSVNSGDEDFAVDSFSVTAIPEPGSFAALSAIACFGMSVRRRRSIASS
;
A
#
# COMPACT_ATOMS: atom_id res chain seq x y z
N MET A 1 -1.71 -28.72 44.36
CA MET A 1 -0.41 -28.24 43.81
C MET A 1 -0.08 -28.83 42.43
N LYS A 2 -0.15 -30.16 42.21
CA LYS A 2 0.11 -30.79 40.90
C LYS A 2 -0.78 -30.25 39.76
N ASN A 3 -2.08 -30.04 40.01
CA ASN A 3 -3.01 -29.55 38.98
C ASN A 3 -2.79 -28.06 38.60
N MET A 4 -2.20 -27.26 39.48
CA MET A 4 -1.89 -25.85 39.23
C MET A 4 -0.59 -25.67 38.45
N ILE A 5 0.36 -26.59 38.64
CA ILE A 5 1.64 -26.64 37.91
C ILE A 5 1.41 -27.16 36.48
N PHE A 6 0.53 -28.15 36.30
CA PHE A 6 0.14 -28.62 34.96
C PHE A 6 -0.61 -27.56 34.13
N GLY A 7 -1.45 -26.73 34.76
CA GLY A 7 -2.11 -25.61 34.08
C GLY A 7 -1.15 -24.50 33.61
N CYS A 8 -0.10 -24.21 34.37
CA CYS A 8 0.90 -23.20 33.98
C CYS A 8 1.87 -23.70 32.89
N ILE A 9 2.16 -25.01 32.85
CA ILE A 9 3.00 -25.61 31.79
C ILE A 9 2.22 -25.72 30.48
N ALA A 10 0.92 -26.00 30.51
CA ALA A 10 0.05 -25.98 29.32
C ALA A 10 -0.11 -24.57 28.73
N ALA A 11 -0.19 -23.52 29.57
CA ALA A 11 -0.26 -22.14 29.12
C ALA A 11 1.06 -21.63 28.51
N LEU A 12 2.21 -22.20 28.89
CA LEU A 12 3.52 -21.85 28.32
C LEU A 12 3.80 -22.55 26.97
N MET A 13 3.09 -23.64 26.66
CA MET A 13 3.25 -24.40 25.40
C MET A 13 2.35 -23.95 24.24
N MET A 14 1.46 -22.96 24.44
CA MET A 14 0.59 -22.40 23.39
C MET A 14 1.07 -21.04 22.85
N MET A 15 2.35 -20.73 23.02
CA MET A 15 2.98 -19.59 22.36
C MET A 15 3.12 -19.89 20.87
N ASN A 16 2.02 -19.82 20.12
CA ASN A 16 2.10 -19.67 18.67
C ASN A 16 2.76 -18.31 18.43
N SER A 17 4.02 -18.31 17.98
CA SER A 17 4.59 -17.15 17.31
C SER A 17 3.75 -16.92 16.07
N ALA A 18 2.75 -16.06 16.18
CA ALA A 18 2.04 -15.59 15.00
C ALA A 18 3.08 -14.93 14.08
N LYS A 19 2.99 -15.23 12.78
CA LYS A 19 3.87 -14.69 11.75
C LYS A 19 3.14 -13.59 11.00
N ALA A 20 3.90 -12.70 10.38
CA ALA A 20 3.35 -11.77 9.42
C ALA A 20 2.61 -12.54 8.32
N GLU A 21 1.40 -12.07 7.98
CA GLU A 21 0.52 -12.68 6.98
C GLU A 21 0.21 -11.65 5.91
N VAL A 22 0.40 -11.97 4.63
CA VAL A 22 -0.07 -11.12 3.53
C VAL A 22 -1.56 -11.33 3.39
N VAL A 23 -2.31 -10.24 3.56
CA VAL A 23 -3.79 -10.24 3.58
C VAL A 23 -4.40 -9.70 2.29
N PHE A 24 -3.59 -9.01 1.50
CA PHE A 24 -3.91 -8.46 0.21
C PHE A 24 -2.64 -8.38 -0.63
N SER A 25 -2.79 -8.65 -1.92
CA SER A 25 -1.74 -8.48 -2.94
C SER A 25 -2.38 -8.12 -4.27
N GLU A 26 -1.78 -7.16 -4.96
CA GLU A 26 -2.09 -6.74 -6.31
C GLU A 26 -0.77 -6.67 -7.10
N SER A 27 -0.69 -7.39 -8.21
CA SER A 27 0.50 -7.47 -9.07
C SER A 27 0.32 -6.76 -10.41
N PHE A 28 -0.87 -6.24 -10.72
CA PHE A 28 -1.15 -5.52 -11.96
C PHE A 28 -0.85 -6.31 -13.26
N ASP A 29 -0.76 -7.65 -13.16
CA ASP A 29 -0.60 -8.55 -14.30
C ASP A 29 -1.92 -8.73 -15.10
N ASP A 30 -3.05 -8.29 -14.53
CA ASP A 30 -4.34 -8.19 -15.19
C ASP A 30 -5.21 -7.09 -14.55
N ALA A 31 -6.34 -6.78 -15.21
CA ALA A 31 -7.28 -5.75 -14.78
C ALA A 31 -8.38 -6.27 -13.83
N THR A 32 -8.13 -7.34 -13.08
CA THR A 32 -9.08 -7.91 -12.12
C THR A 32 -8.70 -7.51 -10.69
N GLY A 33 -9.68 -7.53 -9.77
CA GLY A 33 -9.42 -7.26 -8.35
C GLY A 33 -9.53 -5.79 -7.92
N PHE A 34 -9.57 -4.85 -8.86
CA PHE A 34 -9.81 -3.43 -8.61
C PHE A 34 -10.85 -2.81 -9.56
N THR A 35 -11.27 -1.59 -9.24
CA THR A 35 -12.07 -0.74 -10.13
C THR A 35 -11.42 0.62 -10.30
N THR A 36 -11.61 1.26 -11.45
CA THR A 36 -11.07 2.59 -11.75
C THR A 36 -12.18 3.63 -11.92
N SER A 37 -11.90 4.90 -11.63
CA SER A 37 -12.87 6.00 -11.82
C SER A 37 -13.14 6.32 -13.29
N THR A 38 -12.21 5.97 -14.17
CA THR A 38 -12.32 6.05 -15.63
C THR A 38 -11.86 4.72 -16.24
N PRO A 39 -12.47 4.23 -17.34
CA PRO A 39 -11.94 3.08 -18.07
C PRO A 39 -10.50 3.31 -18.52
N PHE A 40 -9.73 2.24 -18.73
CA PHE A 40 -8.44 2.36 -19.41
C PHE A 40 -8.61 2.96 -20.81
N PHE A 41 -7.67 3.83 -21.16
CA PHE A 41 -7.63 4.52 -22.44
C PHE A 41 -6.17 4.72 -22.86
N ALA A 42 -5.99 4.96 -24.15
CA ALA A 42 -4.70 5.29 -24.72
C ALA A 42 -4.88 5.90 -26.10
N ASP A 43 -3.95 6.80 -26.42
CA ASP A 43 -3.84 7.44 -27.72
C ASP A 43 -2.42 7.21 -28.31
N ASN A 44 -2.02 7.96 -29.35
CA ASN A 44 -0.67 7.85 -29.93
C ASN A 44 0.23 9.06 -29.62
N PHE A 45 -0.20 10.00 -28.77
CA PHE A 45 0.48 11.26 -28.48
C PHE A 45 0.93 11.40 -27.04
N GLY A 46 0.64 10.45 -26.16
CA GLY A 46 1.09 10.46 -24.76
C GLY A 46 -0.05 10.46 -23.75
N ASP A 47 -1.31 10.32 -24.18
CA ASP A 47 -2.46 10.38 -23.30
C ASP A 47 -2.91 8.94 -23.04
N PHE A 48 -2.62 8.42 -21.84
CA PHE A 48 -2.98 7.04 -21.51
C PHE A 48 -3.16 6.77 -20.02
N PHE A 49 -3.95 5.75 -19.73
CA PHE A 49 -4.09 5.14 -18.42
C PHE A 49 -4.35 3.64 -18.58
N GLY A 50 -3.47 2.81 -18.02
CA GLY A 50 -3.60 1.37 -18.17
C GLY A 50 -2.46 0.55 -17.59
N LEU A 51 -2.44 -0.73 -17.98
CA LEU A 51 -1.45 -1.71 -17.57
C LEU A 51 -0.41 -1.90 -18.69
N ALA A 52 0.84 -1.51 -18.42
CA ALA A 52 1.96 -1.82 -19.28
C ALA A 52 2.35 -3.31 -19.14
N GLU A 53 2.97 -3.86 -20.19
CA GLU A 53 3.37 -5.28 -20.27
C GLU A 53 2.22 -6.30 -20.13
N VAL A 54 0.97 -5.83 -20.23
CA VAL A 54 -0.26 -6.65 -20.23
C VAL A 54 -0.95 -6.57 -21.59
N THR A 55 -1.40 -7.71 -22.10
CA THR A 55 -2.15 -7.75 -23.38
C THR A 55 -3.46 -7.00 -23.24
N ASP A 56 -3.74 -6.06 -24.17
CA ASP A 56 -4.88 -5.14 -24.12
C ASP A 56 -4.95 -4.31 -22.82
N GLY A 57 -3.80 -4.09 -22.16
CA GLY A 57 -3.70 -3.42 -20.87
C GLY A 57 -4.08 -1.94 -20.87
N PHE A 58 -4.11 -1.30 -22.04
CA PHE A 58 -4.56 0.09 -22.22
C PHE A 58 -5.97 0.21 -22.81
N GLY A 59 -6.76 -0.87 -22.71
CA GLY A 59 -8.10 -0.96 -23.27
C GLY A 59 -8.15 -1.73 -24.60
N ALA A 60 -9.35 -2.21 -24.94
CA ALA A 60 -9.54 -3.07 -26.09
C ALA A 60 -9.21 -2.34 -27.41
N ASN A 61 -8.33 -2.93 -28.23
CA ASN A 61 -7.93 -2.48 -29.56
C ASN A 61 -6.92 -1.31 -29.63
N VAL A 62 -6.25 -0.96 -28.54
CA VAL A 62 -5.13 -0.03 -28.58
C VAL A 62 -3.83 -0.82 -28.44
N ALA A 63 -3.00 -0.82 -29.49
CA ALA A 63 -1.61 -1.26 -29.37
C ALA A 63 -0.89 -0.32 -28.38
N THR A 64 0.21 -0.77 -27.77
CA THR A 64 1.00 0.01 -26.80
C THR A 64 1.04 1.51 -27.15
N PRO A 65 0.55 2.39 -26.25
CA PRO A 65 0.43 3.82 -26.53
C PRO A 65 1.76 4.43 -26.95
N GLY A 66 1.69 5.51 -27.73
CA GLY A 66 2.84 6.39 -27.89
C GLY A 66 3.18 7.01 -26.53
N GLY A 67 4.47 7.17 -26.22
CA GLY A 67 4.91 7.89 -25.02
C GLY A 67 5.01 7.06 -23.73
N VAL A 68 4.69 5.76 -23.73
CA VAL A 68 4.97 4.90 -22.56
C VAL A 68 6.46 4.93 -22.25
N LYS A 69 6.81 5.45 -21.08
CA LYS A 69 8.19 5.59 -20.61
C LYS A 69 8.79 4.23 -20.25
N GLU A 70 10.11 4.11 -20.34
CA GLU A 70 10.83 2.90 -19.94
C GLU A 70 11.12 2.90 -18.43
N TYR A 71 10.38 2.06 -17.69
CA TYR A 71 10.65 1.79 -16.28
C TYR A 71 11.43 0.50 -16.10
N THR A 72 12.19 0.41 -15.00
CA THR A 72 12.96 -0.78 -14.62
C THR A 72 12.61 -1.20 -13.19
N GLY A 73 12.88 -2.46 -12.82
CA GLY A 73 12.69 -2.95 -11.45
C GLY A 73 11.30 -3.52 -11.14
N PHE A 74 10.29 -3.27 -11.97
CA PHE A 74 8.99 -3.94 -11.89
C PHE A 74 9.07 -5.40 -12.33
N THR A 75 8.13 -6.22 -11.85
CA THR A 75 8.05 -7.65 -12.17
C THR A 75 6.69 -7.97 -12.78
N GLY A 76 6.66 -8.20 -14.09
CA GLY A 76 5.40 -8.48 -14.78
C GLY A 76 4.73 -7.21 -15.27
N GLY A 77 3.40 -7.19 -15.25
CA GLY A 77 2.60 -6.02 -15.57
C GLY A 77 2.70 -4.93 -14.50
N PHE A 78 2.44 -3.69 -14.87
CA PHE A 78 2.38 -2.57 -13.92
C PHE A 78 1.37 -1.52 -14.39
N LEU A 79 0.75 -0.82 -13.45
CA LEU A 79 -0.16 0.29 -13.76
C LEU A 79 0.64 1.55 -14.02
N THR A 80 0.30 2.27 -15.10
CA THR A 80 0.94 3.52 -15.49
C THR A 80 -0.04 4.45 -16.21
N GLY A 81 0.31 5.73 -16.28
CA GLY A 81 -0.44 6.71 -17.03
C GLY A 81 0.39 7.96 -17.32
N MET A 82 -0.11 8.76 -18.25
CA MET A 82 0.40 10.07 -18.64
C MET A 82 -0.76 10.91 -19.17
N ASP A 83 -0.73 12.22 -18.90
CA ASP A 83 -1.76 13.19 -19.31
C ASP A 83 -3.18 12.61 -19.13
N LEU A 84 -3.58 12.41 -17.87
CA LEU A 84 -4.74 11.57 -17.57
C LEU A 84 -6.06 12.21 -18.03
N ASP A 85 -6.13 13.52 -18.26
CA ASP A 85 -7.31 14.21 -18.77
C ASP A 85 -7.24 14.59 -20.26
N GLY A 86 -6.16 14.26 -20.98
CA GLY A 86 -6.03 14.44 -22.43
C GLY A 86 -7.15 13.77 -23.24
N GLU A 87 -7.63 12.60 -22.80
CA GLU A 87 -8.77 11.88 -23.37
C GLU A 87 -10.11 12.14 -22.64
N GLY A 88 -10.15 13.15 -21.76
CA GLY A 88 -11.35 13.62 -21.08
C GLY A 88 -11.71 12.87 -19.80
N ALA A 89 -10.75 12.18 -19.16
CA ALA A 89 -10.97 11.71 -17.79
C ALA A 89 -11.15 12.91 -16.84
N THR A 90 -11.88 12.70 -15.75
CA THR A 90 -11.99 13.70 -14.69
C THR A 90 -10.93 13.40 -13.63
N LEU A 91 -10.04 14.37 -13.37
CA LEU A 91 -9.03 14.25 -12.33
C LEU A 91 -9.59 14.55 -10.93
N PRO A 92 -9.04 13.91 -9.89
CA PRO A 92 -8.04 12.85 -9.96
C PRO A 92 -8.65 11.50 -10.40
N VAL A 93 -7.84 10.67 -11.06
CA VAL A 93 -8.18 9.26 -11.34
C VAL A 93 -7.99 8.45 -10.06
N THR A 94 -8.93 7.55 -9.75
CA THR A 94 -8.83 6.64 -8.61
C THR A 94 -8.81 5.19 -9.05
N VAL A 95 -8.07 4.37 -8.31
CA VAL A 95 -8.08 2.90 -8.38
C VAL A 95 -8.42 2.37 -7.00
N ASP A 96 -9.53 1.63 -6.89
CA ASP A 96 -10.12 1.20 -5.63
C ASP A 96 -10.07 -0.34 -5.50
N TRP A 97 -9.60 -0.80 -4.33
CA TRP A 97 -9.72 -2.19 -3.86
C TRP A 97 -10.58 -2.21 -2.62
N THR A 98 -11.72 -2.91 -2.67
CA THR A 98 -12.71 -2.87 -1.57
C THR A 98 -12.94 -4.22 -0.93
N GLY A 99 -13.26 -4.23 0.36
CA GLY A 99 -13.69 -5.43 1.08
C GLY A 99 -12.56 -6.39 1.42
N ILE A 100 -11.34 -5.89 1.60
CA ILE A 100 -10.20 -6.67 2.07
C ILE A 100 -10.48 -7.06 3.53
N ASP A 101 -10.64 -8.37 3.80
CA ASP A 101 -10.85 -8.85 5.16
C ASP A 101 -9.61 -8.53 6.01
N ILE A 102 -9.80 -7.86 7.14
CA ILE A 102 -8.77 -7.60 8.14
C ILE A 102 -9.22 -8.03 9.55
N SER A 103 -10.24 -8.88 9.62
CA SER A 103 -10.83 -9.35 10.88
C SER A 103 -9.80 -10.02 11.77
N GLY A 104 -9.68 -9.54 13.01
CA GLY A 104 -8.73 -10.08 13.98
C GLY A 104 -7.26 -9.75 13.67
N ARG A 105 -6.98 -8.84 12.74
CA ARG A 105 -5.63 -8.36 12.40
C ARG A 105 -5.40 -7.00 13.05
N PRO A 106 -4.61 -6.95 14.12
CA PRO A 106 -4.54 -5.77 14.99
C PRO A 106 -3.54 -4.70 14.51
N ALA A 107 -2.62 -5.06 13.61
CA ALA A 107 -1.69 -4.15 12.98
C ALA A 107 -1.52 -4.50 11.51
N LEU A 108 -1.46 -3.48 10.66
CA LEU A 108 -1.40 -3.60 9.21
C LEU A 108 -0.30 -2.69 8.66
N SER A 109 0.40 -3.16 7.63
CA SER A 109 1.37 -2.36 6.87
C SER A 109 1.12 -2.52 5.39
N PHE A 110 0.97 -1.40 4.70
CA PHE A 110 1.00 -1.33 3.24
C PHE A 110 2.45 -1.42 2.75
N ALA A 111 2.63 -1.97 1.56
CA ALA A 111 3.85 -1.85 0.76
C ALA A 111 3.51 -1.86 -0.73
N GLY A 112 4.24 -1.09 -1.52
CA GLY A 112 4.10 -1.02 -2.98
C GLY A 112 5.37 -0.47 -3.64
N ASP A 113 5.51 -0.72 -4.93
CA ASP A 113 6.63 -0.25 -5.74
C ASP A 113 6.16 0.92 -6.62
N PHE A 114 6.95 1.98 -6.70
CA PHE A 114 6.58 3.25 -7.34
C PHE A 114 7.74 3.76 -8.20
N ALA A 115 7.43 4.36 -9.34
CA ALA A 115 8.37 5.02 -10.23
C ALA A 115 7.71 6.22 -10.92
N GLU A 116 8.56 7.12 -11.41
CA GLU A 116 8.27 8.22 -12.34
C GLU A 116 9.50 8.33 -13.23
N PHE A 117 9.33 8.57 -14.52
CA PHE A 117 10.44 8.58 -15.44
C PHE A 117 11.26 9.87 -15.24
N PHE A 118 12.53 9.69 -14.87
CA PHE A 118 13.38 10.80 -14.47
C PHE A 118 13.90 11.57 -15.69
N ASP A 119 13.11 12.53 -16.19
CA ASP A 119 13.50 13.41 -17.29
C ASP A 119 14.43 14.56 -16.83
N THR A 120 15.06 15.27 -17.78
CA THR A 120 15.87 16.45 -17.47
C THR A 120 15.66 17.55 -18.52
N PRO A 121 14.95 18.64 -18.19
CA PRO A 121 14.29 18.91 -16.90
C PRO A 121 13.20 17.87 -16.59
N GLY A 122 12.78 17.72 -15.33
CA GLY A 122 11.63 16.86 -14.99
C GLY A 122 10.33 17.40 -15.59
N ASP A 123 9.22 16.67 -15.42
CA ASP A 123 7.95 17.00 -16.09
C ASP A 123 6.79 17.28 -15.12
N ILE A 124 6.87 16.88 -13.84
CA ILE A 124 5.76 16.97 -12.88
C ILE A 124 5.46 18.42 -12.45
N ASP A 125 4.20 18.84 -12.55
CA ASP A 125 3.74 20.19 -12.22
C ASP A 125 3.22 20.31 -10.78
N ALA A 126 3.16 21.54 -10.26
CA ALA A 126 2.88 21.78 -8.83
C ALA A 126 1.48 21.34 -8.34
N ASP A 127 0.52 21.15 -9.25
CA ASP A 127 -0.84 20.72 -8.92
C ASP A 127 -1.02 19.19 -9.03
N ASP A 128 0.01 18.46 -9.46
CA ASP A 128 -0.02 17.01 -9.58
C ASP A 128 0.04 16.31 -8.23
N SER A 129 -0.39 15.05 -8.21
CA SER A 129 -0.38 14.25 -6.99
C SER A 129 -0.44 12.75 -7.24
N LEU A 130 0.18 11.99 -6.33
CA LEU A 130 0.13 10.54 -6.29
C LEU A 130 0.00 10.07 -4.84
N PHE A 131 -1.17 9.58 -4.47
CA PHE A 131 -1.50 9.18 -3.11
C PHE A 131 -1.92 7.71 -3.03
N VAL A 132 -1.55 7.05 -1.93
CA VAL A 132 -2.22 5.83 -1.47
C VAL A 132 -2.98 6.16 -0.20
N GLU A 133 -4.24 5.76 -0.17
CA GLU A 133 -5.18 6.00 0.91
C GLU A 133 -5.76 4.68 1.41
N ALA A 134 -6.18 4.66 2.67
CA ALA A 134 -6.85 3.54 3.29
C ALA A 134 -8.05 3.99 4.11
N GLN A 135 -9.08 3.15 4.15
CA GLN A 135 -10.24 3.32 5.04
C GLN A 135 -10.59 1.98 5.71
N ILE A 136 -11.04 2.05 6.96
CA ILE A 136 -11.48 0.87 7.73
C ILE A 136 -12.95 1.00 8.08
N ASP A 137 -13.73 -0.06 7.82
CA ASP A 137 -15.15 -0.21 8.19
C ASP A 137 -16.05 0.97 7.75
N GLY A 138 -15.75 1.62 6.64
CA GLY A 138 -16.49 2.77 6.12
C GLY A 138 -16.19 4.09 6.82
N GLY A 139 -15.08 4.19 7.55
CA GLY A 139 -14.70 5.36 8.37
C GLY A 139 -14.26 6.60 7.58
N GLY A 140 -14.07 6.47 6.26
CA GLY A 140 -13.50 7.51 5.39
C GLY A 140 -12.01 7.27 5.09
N TYR A 141 -11.57 7.71 3.91
CA TYR A 141 -10.20 7.55 3.45
C TYR A 141 -9.23 8.48 4.19
N SER A 142 -8.04 7.95 4.48
CA SER A 142 -6.90 8.69 5.00
C SER A 142 -5.66 8.33 4.20
N THR A 143 -4.86 9.33 3.84
CA THR A 143 -3.59 9.14 3.13
C THR A 143 -2.58 8.40 4.00
N ILE A 144 -2.01 7.31 3.48
CA ILE A 144 -0.97 6.49 4.13
C ILE A 144 0.39 6.63 3.44
N LEU A 145 0.41 6.94 2.14
CA LEU A 145 1.59 7.35 1.38
C LEU A 145 1.21 8.50 0.46
N GLU A 146 2.15 9.43 0.30
CA GLU A 146 1.97 10.63 -0.49
C GLU A 146 3.28 10.93 -1.22
N PHE A 147 3.16 11.14 -2.53
CA PHE A 147 4.19 11.75 -3.36
C PHE A 147 3.63 13.05 -3.92
N THR A 148 4.28 14.16 -3.58
CA THR A 148 3.94 15.49 -4.06
C THR A 148 5.03 15.99 -5.00
N PRO A 149 4.69 16.87 -5.94
CA PRO A 149 5.63 17.56 -6.80
C PRO A 149 6.72 18.30 -6.00
N GLY A 150 7.97 18.21 -6.46
CA GLY A 150 9.10 18.91 -5.86
C GLY A 150 10.31 18.98 -6.78
N LEU A 151 11.40 19.59 -6.30
CA LEU A 151 12.64 19.77 -7.07
C LEU A 151 12.48 20.49 -8.43
N PHE A 152 11.56 21.46 -8.50
CA PHE A 152 11.33 22.25 -9.71
C PHE A 152 12.57 23.03 -10.17
N ASP A 153 12.78 23.05 -11.49
CA ASP A 153 13.79 23.90 -12.12
C ASP A 153 13.36 25.39 -12.19
N ASN A 154 12.05 25.69 -12.09
CA ASN A 154 11.47 27.02 -12.34
C ASN A 154 10.19 27.31 -11.50
N ASN A 155 10.27 26.98 -10.21
CA ASN A 155 9.33 27.27 -9.13
C ASN A 155 7.98 26.54 -9.11
N THR A 156 7.39 26.14 -10.25
CA THR A 156 6.07 25.45 -10.23
C THR A 156 5.86 24.40 -11.32
N PHE A 157 6.80 24.24 -12.25
CA PHE A 157 6.71 23.25 -13.32
C PHE A 157 8.02 22.49 -13.42
N ASN A 158 8.00 21.36 -14.13
CA ASN A 158 9.17 20.55 -14.38
C ASN A 158 9.86 20.03 -13.11
N GLY A 159 9.07 19.49 -12.20
CA GLY A 159 9.50 18.83 -10.98
C GLY A 159 9.56 17.31 -11.12
N PHE A 160 9.64 16.64 -9.97
CA PHE A 160 9.57 15.20 -9.82
C PHE A 160 8.63 14.87 -8.66
N PHE A 161 8.00 13.71 -8.70
CA PHE A 161 7.29 13.20 -7.53
C PHE A 161 8.27 12.90 -6.38
N THR A 162 7.99 13.42 -5.18
CA THR A 162 8.79 13.20 -3.98
C THR A 162 7.92 12.94 -2.76
N ASN A 163 8.40 12.08 -1.84
CA ASN A 163 7.79 11.90 -0.52
C ASN A 163 8.41 12.82 0.55
N GLY A 164 9.14 13.87 0.13
CA GLY A 164 9.87 14.80 0.98
C GLY A 164 11.27 14.35 1.41
N ASN A 165 11.61 13.05 1.25
CA ASN A 165 12.96 12.53 1.53
C ASN A 165 13.66 12.02 0.28
N LEU A 166 12.90 11.42 -0.63
CA LEU A 166 13.37 10.80 -1.85
C LEU A 166 12.47 11.26 -3.00
N SER A 167 13.07 11.48 -4.16
CA SER A 167 12.34 11.62 -5.42
C SER A 167 12.25 10.25 -6.09
N LEU A 168 11.10 9.98 -6.70
CA LEU A 168 10.95 8.85 -7.60
C LEU A 168 11.91 9.01 -8.79
N GLY A 169 12.16 7.90 -9.47
CA GLY A 169 12.91 7.87 -10.70
C GLY A 169 12.56 6.60 -11.48
N SER A 170 13.18 6.40 -12.64
CA SER A 170 12.76 5.36 -13.59
C SER A 170 12.98 3.91 -13.11
N GLU A 171 13.68 3.70 -11.98
CA GLU A 171 13.79 2.41 -11.32
C GLU A 171 12.75 2.32 -10.19
N ALA A 172 11.96 1.26 -10.18
CA ALA A 172 10.94 0.99 -9.19
C ALA A 172 11.52 0.99 -7.76
N GLN A 173 10.94 1.81 -6.91
CA GLN A 173 11.33 1.97 -5.51
C GLN A 173 10.22 1.47 -4.59
N ARG A 174 10.58 0.60 -3.64
CA ARG A 174 9.62 0.05 -2.67
C ARG A 174 9.41 0.98 -1.49
N PHE A 175 8.16 1.32 -1.21
CA PHE A 175 7.75 2.09 -0.04
C PHE A 175 6.83 1.28 0.86
N THR A 176 6.86 1.59 2.16
CA THR A 176 5.99 0.97 3.16
C THR A 176 5.37 2.03 4.07
N ALA A 177 4.15 1.79 4.51
CA ALA A 177 3.46 2.66 5.46
C ALA A 177 2.58 1.86 6.43
N PRO A 178 2.50 2.24 7.71
CA PRO A 178 1.53 1.66 8.63
C PRO A 178 0.11 2.10 8.26
N ILE A 179 -0.83 1.17 8.26
CA ILE A 179 -2.27 1.49 8.21
C ILE A 179 -2.76 1.52 9.66
N THR A 180 -3.14 2.70 10.14
CA THR A 180 -3.52 2.89 11.54
C THR A 180 -4.99 2.56 11.76
N GLY A 181 -5.27 1.68 12.71
CA GLY A 181 -6.63 1.31 13.09
C GLY A 181 -6.84 -0.20 13.11
N THR A 182 -8.03 -0.61 13.53
CA THR A 182 -8.47 -2.02 13.57
C THR A 182 -9.91 -2.09 13.12
N GLY A 183 -10.28 -3.16 12.43
CA GLY A 183 -11.65 -3.36 11.96
C GLY A 183 -11.84 -4.74 11.34
N ASN A 184 -12.84 -4.86 10.47
CA ASN A 184 -13.11 -6.10 9.75
C ASN A 184 -12.84 -5.96 8.25
N LEU A 185 -13.09 -4.79 7.68
CA LEU A 185 -12.90 -4.52 6.26
C LEU A 185 -11.98 -3.32 6.06
N LEU A 186 -11.02 -3.49 5.16
CA LEU A 186 -10.15 -2.45 4.63
C LEU A 186 -10.53 -2.20 3.17
N ASP A 187 -10.60 -0.92 2.79
CA ASP A 187 -10.50 -0.53 1.39
C ASP A 187 -9.22 0.28 1.19
N LEU A 188 -8.57 0.08 0.04
CA LEU A 188 -7.42 0.85 -0.41
C LEU A 188 -7.80 1.67 -1.64
N ARG A 189 -7.17 2.83 -1.78
CA ARG A 189 -7.30 3.68 -2.95
C ARG A 189 -5.95 4.22 -3.39
N LEU A 190 -5.66 4.10 -4.68
CA LEU A 190 -4.67 4.93 -5.36
C LEU A 190 -5.39 6.15 -5.93
N THR A 191 -4.87 7.34 -5.72
CA THR A 191 -5.40 8.59 -6.29
C THR A 191 -4.26 9.28 -7.05
N VAL A 192 -4.48 9.57 -8.32
CA VAL A 192 -3.47 10.15 -9.20
C VAL A 192 -4.03 11.36 -9.95
N SER A 193 -3.25 12.42 -10.02
CA SER A 193 -3.48 13.59 -10.85
C SER A 193 -2.17 13.94 -11.54
N VAL A 194 -2.13 13.72 -12.85
CA VAL A 194 -1.16 14.24 -13.82
C VAL A 194 -1.96 14.66 -15.04
N ASN A 195 -1.78 15.88 -15.54
CA ASN A 195 -2.70 16.57 -16.45
C ASN A 195 -2.02 17.28 -17.63
N SER A 196 -0.73 17.03 -17.83
CA SER A 196 0.02 17.49 -18.98
C SER A 196 0.81 16.36 -19.63
N GLY A 197 1.12 16.53 -20.91
CA GLY A 197 2.00 15.63 -21.64
C GLY A 197 3.36 15.46 -20.97
N ASP A 198 3.89 14.24 -21.08
CA ASP A 198 5.13 13.77 -20.43
C ASP A 198 5.09 13.65 -18.89
N GLU A 199 4.05 14.13 -18.20
CA GLU A 199 3.86 13.85 -16.76
C GLU A 199 3.41 12.41 -16.55
N ASP A 200 4.25 11.58 -15.91
CA ASP A 200 4.00 10.15 -15.81
C ASP A 200 4.16 9.56 -14.39
N PHE A 201 3.65 8.35 -14.25
CA PHE A 201 3.86 7.53 -13.07
C PHE A 201 3.79 6.05 -13.43
N ALA A 202 4.38 5.20 -12.59
CA ALA A 202 4.15 3.77 -12.60
C ALA A 202 4.10 3.20 -11.17
N VAL A 203 3.22 2.22 -10.96
CA VAL A 203 3.07 1.51 -9.69
C VAL A 203 2.88 0.01 -9.90
N ASP A 204 3.36 -0.77 -8.94
CA ASP A 204 3.28 -2.23 -8.96
C ASP A 204 3.29 -2.82 -7.53
N SER A 205 2.96 -4.11 -7.40
CA SER A 205 3.29 -4.96 -6.26
C SER A 205 2.75 -4.44 -4.92
N PHE A 206 1.51 -3.94 -4.97
CA PHE A 206 0.77 -3.47 -3.81
C PHE A 206 0.41 -4.64 -2.90
N SER A 207 0.59 -4.46 -1.61
CA SER A 207 0.35 -5.51 -0.62
C SER A 207 0.00 -4.92 0.73
N VAL A 208 -0.79 -5.67 1.50
CA VAL A 208 -0.99 -5.40 2.92
C VAL A 208 -0.57 -6.62 3.70
N THR A 209 0.28 -6.39 4.69
CA THR A 209 0.73 -7.42 5.63
C THR A 209 0.13 -7.15 7.00
N ALA A 210 -0.59 -8.13 7.54
CA ALA A 210 -0.95 -8.16 8.94
C ALA A 210 0.27 -8.52 9.78
N ILE A 211 0.61 -7.63 10.70
CA ILE A 211 1.70 -7.84 11.64
C ILE A 211 1.06 -8.36 12.93
N PRO A 212 1.41 -9.56 13.38
CA PRO A 212 0.88 -10.07 14.63
C PRO A 212 1.35 -9.19 15.78
N GLU A 213 0.47 -8.97 16.76
CA GLU A 213 0.87 -8.33 18.02
C GLU A 213 2.11 -9.04 18.56
N PRO A 214 3.10 -8.29 19.08
CA PRO A 214 4.09 -8.89 19.95
C PRO A 214 3.34 -9.71 20.99
N GLY A 215 3.78 -10.93 21.28
CA GLY A 215 3.12 -11.84 22.24
C GLY A 215 3.03 -11.33 23.69
N SER A 216 3.20 -10.02 23.92
CA SER A 216 3.12 -9.31 25.19
C SER A 216 1.86 -9.64 25.99
N PHE A 217 0.69 -9.85 25.37
CA PHE A 217 -0.50 -10.28 26.11
C PHE A 217 -0.37 -11.69 26.71
N ALA A 218 0.26 -12.62 25.98
CA ALA A 218 0.58 -13.95 26.50
C ALA A 218 1.67 -13.88 27.59
N ALA A 219 2.69 -13.02 27.41
CA ALA A 219 3.76 -12.81 28.38
C ALA A 219 3.25 -12.16 29.69
N LEU A 220 2.39 -11.14 29.60
CA LEU A 220 1.75 -10.49 30.75
C LEU A 220 0.83 -11.45 31.51
N SER A 221 0.07 -12.29 30.79
CA SER A 221 -0.79 -13.32 31.39
C SER A 221 0.03 -14.40 32.11
N ALA A 222 1.18 -14.79 31.56
CA ALA A 222 2.12 -15.71 32.20
C ALA A 222 2.74 -15.10 33.47
N ILE A 223 3.18 -13.83 33.43
CA ILE A 223 3.73 -13.12 34.59
C ILE A 223 2.68 -12.95 35.70
N ALA A 224 1.43 -12.63 35.35
CA ALA A 224 0.34 -12.51 36.31
C ALA A 224 0.02 -13.85 37.00
N CYS A 225 0.01 -14.96 36.25
CA CYS A 225 -0.17 -16.31 36.80
C CYS A 225 0.98 -16.72 37.74
N PHE A 226 2.22 -16.37 37.40
CA PHE A 226 3.39 -16.56 38.27
C PHE A 226 3.30 -15.69 39.55
N GLY A 227 2.91 -14.43 39.44
CA GLY A 227 2.75 -13.52 40.59
C GLY A 227 1.70 -13.99 41.60
N MET A 228 0.56 -14.50 41.11
CA MET A 228 -0.50 -15.04 41.96
C MET A 228 -0.10 -16.35 42.66
N SER A 229 0.67 -17.21 41.99
CA SER A 229 1.15 -18.47 42.56
C SER A 229 2.25 -18.27 43.62
N VAL A 230 3.06 -17.21 43.50
CA VAL A 230 4.05 -16.83 44.53
C VAL A 230 3.38 -16.21 45.78
N ARG A 231 2.37 -15.34 45.61
CA ARG A 231 1.64 -14.74 46.76
C ARG A 231 0.91 -15.78 47.61
N ARG A 232 0.32 -16.82 47.00
CA ARG A 232 -0.39 -17.90 47.72
C ARG A 232 0.53 -18.78 48.59
N ARG A 233 1.83 -18.86 48.30
CA ARG A 233 2.78 -19.62 49.15
C ARG A 233 3.12 -18.90 50.45
N ARG A 234 3.13 -17.57 50.47
CA ARG A 234 3.46 -16.80 51.67
C ARG A 234 2.35 -16.81 52.72
N SER A 235 1.09 -16.93 52.32
CA SER A 235 -0.06 -16.95 53.26
C SER A 235 -0.28 -18.28 53.97
N ILE A 236 0.33 -19.38 53.49
CA ILE A 236 0.20 -20.73 54.08
C ILE A 236 1.36 -21.01 55.06
N ALA A 237 2.47 -20.29 54.95
CA ALA A 237 3.63 -20.44 55.83
C ALA A 237 3.53 -19.60 57.13
N SER A 238 2.41 -18.93 57.38
CA SER A 238 2.20 -18.01 58.51
C SER A 238 1.03 -18.41 59.42
N SER A 239 0.69 -19.70 59.48
CA SER A 239 -0.38 -20.24 60.32
C SER A 239 0.05 -21.56 60.95
#